data_AF-A0A5C7IK99-F1
#
_entry.id   AF-A0A5C7IK99-F1
#
_cell.length_a   1.000
_cell.length_b   1.000
_cell.length_c   1.000
_cell.angle_alpha   90.00
_cell.angle_beta   90.00
_cell.angle_gamma   90.00
#
_symmetry.space_group_name_H-M   'P 1'
#
loop_
_entity.id
_entity.type
_entity.pdbx_description
1 polymer ?
#
loop_
_entity_poly.entity_id
_entity_poly.type
_entity_poly.pdbx_seq_one_letter_code
_entity_poly.pdbx_strand_id
1 'polypeptide(L)'
;MVLERDVDDVAKEDKVKSGPGSIVLPFIYEKREEVLKMAEVGISIAAKVAEYTVDPLVTQLGYMWKYKSNFKNLEKQVQKLEGTHAMVQHSVEEATRNGEEIERKVVNWLDNVKEINEEATKIIENNNSANMRCFKSLCPDLKKRYQHSKNAANKADDVSELEKQGKFHKVSYRTTPEEMITRTLNQEGPLWRMY
;
A
#
# COMPACT_ATOMS: atom_id res chain seq x y z
N MET A 1 0.64 -0.59 -38.97
CA MET A 1 -0.11 -1.61 -39.73
C MET A 1 0.93 -2.42 -40.49
N VAL A 2 1.44 -3.45 -39.84
CA VAL A 2 2.44 -4.37 -40.40
C VAL A 2 1.64 -5.34 -41.24
N LEU A 3 1.74 -5.22 -42.55
CA LEU A 3 1.22 -6.26 -43.43
C LEU A 3 2.26 -7.38 -43.46
N GLU A 4 1.83 -8.51 -42.92
CA GLU A 4 2.41 -9.83 -43.12
C GLU A 4 2.81 -9.99 -44.59
N ARG A 5 4.09 -10.27 -44.81
CA ARG A 5 4.54 -10.83 -46.08
C ARG A 5 4.67 -12.31 -45.87
N ASP A 6 3.85 -13.03 -46.62
CA ASP A 6 3.67 -14.47 -46.58
C ASP A 6 5.01 -15.21 -46.69
N VAL A 7 5.12 -16.28 -45.90
CA VAL A 7 6.27 -17.18 -45.81
C VAL A 7 6.58 -17.87 -47.16
N ASP A 8 5.67 -17.77 -48.12
CA ASP A 8 5.77 -18.40 -49.45
C ASP A 8 6.47 -17.53 -50.51
N ASP A 9 6.67 -16.22 -50.28
CA ASP A 9 7.28 -15.33 -51.28
C ASP A 9 8.81 -15.41 -51.35
N VAL A 10 9.47 -15.97 -50.32
CA VAL A 10 10.92 -16.21 -50.33
C VAL A 10 11.28 -17.48 -51.15
N ALA A 11 10.30 -18.33 -51.46
CA ALA A 11 10.53 -19.61 -52.13
C ALA A 11 10.71 -19.52 -53.67
N LYS A 12 10.77 -18.32 -54.28
CA LYS A 12 10.80 -18.14 -55.74
C LYS A 12 12.14 -17.74 -56.37
N GLU A 13 13.21 -17.53 -55.62
CA GLU A 13 14.52 -17.20 -56.22
C GLU A 13 15.48 -18.38 -56.42
N ASP A 14 15.07 -19.62 -56.13
CA ASP A 14 15.91 -20.83 -56.34
C ASP A 14 15.67 -21.54 -57.68
N LYS A 15 15.64 -20.78 -58.79
CA LYS A 15 15.79 -21.36 -60.14
C LYS A 15 17.09 -20.93 -60.81
N VAL A 16 18.21 -21.15 -60.13
CA VAL A 16 19.52 -21.22 -60.79
C VAL A 16 19.86 -22.69 -61.07
N LYS A 17 20.07 -22.96 -62.37
CA LYS A 17 20.19 -24.25 -63.04
C LYS A 17 21.15 -25.24 -62.35
N SER A 18 20.65 -26.45 -62.13
CA SER A 18 21.39 -27.62 -61.66
C SER A 18 22.41 -28.13 -62.70
N GLY A 19 23.70 -28.09 -62.36
CA GLY A 19 24.76 -28.92 -62.96
C GLY A 19 25.07 -30.15 -62.09
N PRO A 20 25.76 -31.18 -62.61
CA PRO A 20 25.94 -32.45 -61.91
C PRO A 20 26.94 -32.29 -60.77
N GLY A 21 26.49 -32.50 -59.52
CA GLY A 21 27.31 -32.52 -58.32
C GLY A 21 27.21 -31.27 -57.44
N SER A 22 26.00 -30.85 -57.04
CA SER A 22 25.86 -29.76 -56.06
C SER A 22 26.09 -30.29 -54.63
N ILE A 23 27.37 -30.31 -54.21
CA ILE A 23 27.80 -30.54 -52.81
C ILE A 23 27.31 -29.40 -51.89
N VAL A 24 26.83 -28.30 -52.49
CA VAL A 24 26.38 -27.09 -51.79
C VAL A 24 25.08 -27.30 -51.01
N LEU A 25 24.14 -28.09 -51.55
CA LEU A 25 22.87 -28.37 -50.86
C LEU A 25 23.08 -29.10 -49.52
N PRO A 26 23.78 -30.25 -49.46
CA PRO A 26 24.11 -30.92 -48.20
C PRO A 26 24.76 -30.00 -47.17
N PHE A 27 25.69 -29.14 -47.61
CA PHE A 27 26.42 -28.22 -46.74
C PHE A 27 25.54 -27.11 -46.15
N ILE A 28 24.57 -26.59 -46.92
CA ILE A 28 23.58 -25.62 -46.44
C ILE A 28 22.64 -26.26 -45.41
N TYR A 29 22.20 -27.50 -45.66
CA TYR A 29 21.34 -28.24 -44.72
C TYR A 29 22.06 -28.54 -43.39
N GLU A 30 23.31 -29.01 -43.47
CA GLU A 30 24.13 -29.32 -42.30
C GLU A 30 24.41 -28.06 -41.46
N LYS A 31 24.73 -26.94 -42.11
CA LYS A 31 24.96 -25.67 -41.40
C LYS A 31 23.69 -25.09 -40.78
N ARG A 32 22.51 -25.31 -41.37
CA ARG A 32 21.21 -24.95 -40.79
C ARG A 32 20.89 -25.80 -39.56
N GLU A 33 21.16 -27.10 -39.62
CA GLU A 33 21.02 -28.03 -38.50
C GLU A 33 21.89 -27.62 -37.30
N GLU A 34 23.15 -27.22 -37.53
CA GLU A 34 24.03 -26.71 -36.48
C GLU A 34 23.50 -25.42 -35.84
N VAL A 35 23.00 -24.48 -36.65
CA VAL A 35 22.41 -23.23 -36.15
C VAL A 35 21.14 -23.51 -35.33
N LEU A 36 20.31 -24.46 -35.76
CA LEU A 36 19.12 -24.87 -35.01
C LEU A 36 19.49 -25.54 -33.68
N LYS A 37 20.46 -26.45 -33.68
CA LYS A 37 20.98 -27.09 -32.45
C LYS A 37 21.53 -26.05 -31.46
N MET A 38 22.27 -25.06 -31.95
CA MET A 38 22.78 -23.98 -31.11
C MET A 38 21.67 -23.08 -30.55
N ALA A 39 20.62 -22.83 -31.33
CA ALA A 39 19.45 -22.08 -30.87
C ALA A 39 18.65 -22.85 -29.80
N GLU A 40 18.45 -24.16 -29.98
CA GLU A 40 17.78 -25.03 -29.01
C GLU A 40 18.53 -25.09 -27.69
N VAL A 41 19.86 -25.22 -27.73
CA VAL A 41 20.72 -25.17 -26.53
C VAL A 41 20.61 -23.81 -25.85
N GLY A 42 20.62 -22.71 -26.61
CA GLY A 42 20.44 -21.37 -26.08
C GLY A 42 19.08 -21.18 -25.38
N ILE A 43 17.99 -21.65 -25.98
CA ILE A 43 16.64 -21.60 -25.41
C ILE A 43 16.56 -22.45 -24.13
N SER A 44 17.13 -23.66 -24.12
CA SER A 44 17.13 -24.53 -22.94
C SER A 44 17.90 -23.91 -21.76
N ILE A 45 19.06 -23.29 -22.03
CA ILE A 45 19.83 -22.57 -21.00
C ILE A 45 19.04 -21.38 -20.48
N ALA A 46 18.44 -20.57 -21.38
CA ALA A 46 17.63 -19.42 -20.99
C ALA A 46 16.42 -19.83 -20.14
N ALA A 47 15.72 -20.91 -20.51
CA ALA A 47 14.59 -21.45 -19.75
C ALA A 47 15.03 -21.92 -18.35
N LYS A 48 16.15 -22.67 -18.26
CA LYS A 48 16.70 -23.14 -17.00
C LYS A 48 17.12 -21.98 -16.09
N VAL A 49 17.76 -20.95 -16.64
CA VAL A 49 18.13 -19.74 -15.89
C VAL A 49 16.88 -19.00 -15.43
N ALA A 50 15.85 -18.89 -16.26
CA ALA A 50 14.57 -18.28 -15.88
C ALA A 50 13.90 -19.03 -14.72
N GLU A 51 13.86 -20.36 -14.76
CA GLU A 51 13.34 -21.21 -13.66
C GLU A 51 14.06 -20.94 -12.32
N TYR A 52 15.38 -20.68 -12.33
CA TYR A 52 16.14 -20.42 -11.10
C TYR A 52 16.17 -18.94 -10.66
N THR A 53 15.86 -17.98 -11.54
CA THR A 53 15.96 -16.54 -11.24
C THR A 53 14.62 -15.85 -10.95
N VAL A 54 13.49 -16.38 -11.42
CA VAL A 54 12.19 -15.71 -11.22
C VAL A 54 11.72 -15.75 -9.76
N ASP A 55 11.79 -16.89 -9.08
CA ASP A 55 11.12 -17.04 -7.78
C ASP A 55 11.71 -16.16 -6.65
N PRO A 56 13.03 -16.08 -6.43
CA PRO A 56 13.59 -15.26 -5.36
C PRO A 56 13.45 -13.75 -5.62
N LEU A 57 13.62 -13.32 -6.87
CA LEU A 57 13.56 -11.92 -7.26
C LEU A 57 12.12 -11.39 -7.27
N VAL A 58 11.17 -12.14 -7.83
CA VAL A 58 9.74 -11.78 -7.82
C VAL A 58 9.22 -11.70 -6.38
N THR A 59 9.64 -12.63 -5.53
CA THR A 59 9.27 -12.64 -4.11
C THR A 59 9.84 -11.43 -3.36
N GLN A 60 11.12 -11.08 -3.57
CA GLN A 60 11.74 -9.91 -2.96
C GLN A 60 11.12 -8.59 -3.43
N LEU A 61 10.89 -8.43 -4.75
CA LEU A 61 10.20 -7.27 -5.31
C LEU A 61 8.76 -7.17 -4.79
N GLY A 62 8.05 -8.30 -4.67
CA GLY A 62 6.71 -8.39 -4.11
C GLY A 62 6.64 -7.93 -2.65
N TYR A 63 7.62 -8.31 -1.83
CA TYR A 63 7.72 -7.82 -0.45
C TYR A 63 7.98 -6.32 -0.37
N MET A 64 8.88 -5.78 -1.20
CA MET A 64 9.14 -4.34 -1.25
C MET A 64 7.91 -3.55 -1.71
N TRP A 65 7.17 -4.06 -2.68
CA TRP A 65 5.93 -3.44 -3.15
C TRP A 65 4.86 -3.41 -2.05
N LYS A 66 4.61 -4.55 -1.39
CA LYS A 66 3.66 -4.64 -0.26
C LYS A 66 4.07 -3.70 0.87
N TYR A 67 5.37 -3.66 1.19
CA TYR A 67 5.91 -2.72 2.16
C TYR A 67 5.56 -1.27 1.81
N LYS A 68 5.89 -0.80 0.60
CA LYS A 68 5.59 0.58 0.16
C LYS A 68 4.09 0.84 0.13
N SER A 69 3.30 -0.13 -0.33
CA SER A 69 1.85 -0.02 -0.41
C SER A 69 1.20 0.13 0.97
N ASN A 70 1.67 -0.62 1.97
CA ASN A 70 1.10 -0.58 3.32
C ASN A 70 1.33 0.76 4.01
N PHE A 71 2.53 1.35 3.89
CA PHE A 71 2.80 2.68 4.42
C PHE A 71 2.00 3.77 3.71
N LYS A 72 1.91 3.71 2.37
CA LYS A 72 1.06 4.63 1.60
C LYS A 72 -0.42 4.50 1.99
N ASN A 73 -0.88 3.29 2.26
CA ASN A 73 -2.26 3.06 2.72
C ASN A 73 -2.47 3.67 4.10
N LEU A 74 -1.53 3.48 5.04
CA LEU A 74 -1.59 4.12 6.36
C LEU A 74 -1.69 5.64 6.24
N GLU A 75 -0.79 6.28 5.49
CA GLU A 75 -0.82 7.74 5.25
C GLU A 75 -2.18 8.19 4.69
N LYS A 76 -2.72 7.47 3.72
CA LYS A 76 -4.03 7.75 3.13
C LYS A 76 -5.18 7.64 4.14
N GLN A 77 -5.16 6.63 5.02
CA GLN A 77 -6.21 6.47 6.03
C GLN A 77 -6.11 7.55 7.11
N VAL A 78 -4.90 7.94 7.52
CA VAL A 78 -4.68 9.07 8.45
C VAL A 78 -5.25 10.36 7.86
N GLN A 79 -4.97 10.68 6.60
CA GLN A 79 -5.53 11.87 5.94
C GLN A 79 -7.07 11.88 5.92
N LYS A 80 -7.70 10.72 5.73
CA LYS A 80 -9.17 10.63 5.81
C LYS A 80 -9.67 10.86 7.22
N LEU A 81 -9.01 10.26 8.21
CA LEU A 81 -9.35 10.46 9.62
C LEU A 81 -9.22 11.92 10.02
N GLU A 82 -8.17 12.62 9.58
CA GLU A 82 -7.98 14.06 9.78
C GLU A 82 -9.13 14.89 9.20
N GLY A 83 -9.59 14.54 7.99
CA GLY A 83 -10.75 15.17 7.38
C GLY A 83 -12.02 14.98 8.22
N THR A 84 -12.31 13.75 8.65
CA THR A 84 -13.45 13.44 9.52
C THR A 84 -13.32 14.13 10.88
N HIS A 85 -12.12 14.19 11.45
CA HIS A 85 -11.83 14.86 12.72
C HIS A 85 -12.12 16.36 12.62
N ALA A 86 -11.66 17.03 11.56
CA ALA A 86 -11.95 18.45 11.33
C ALA A 86 -13.46 18.72 11.22
N MET A 87 -14.22 17.84 10.55
CA MET A 87 -15.67 17.96 10.46
C MET A 87 -16.35 17.82 11.83
N VAL A 88 -16.00 16.78 12.60
CA VAL A 88 -16.56 16.55 13.94
C VAL A 88 -16.22 17.71 14.88
N GLN A 89 -14.97 18.20 14.83
CA GLN A 89 -14.53 19.32 15.65
C GLN A 89 -15.34 20.59 15.34
N HIS A 90 -15.60 20.89 14.06
CA HIS A 90 -16.45 22.01 13.68
C HIS A 90 -17.86 21.89 14.27
N SER A 91 -18.47 20.69 14.20
CA SER A 91 -19.80 20.46 14.77
C SER A 91 -19.81 20.58 16.30
N VAL A 92 -18.73 20.14 16.97
CA VAL A 92 -18.56 20.31 18.42
C VAL A 92 -18.46 21.79 18.79
N GLU A 93 -17.69 22.59 18.04
CA GLU A 93 -17.59 24.03 18.24
C GLU A 93 -18.93 24.74 18.05
N GLU A 94 -19.71 24.35 17.02
CA GLU A 94 -21.05 24.86 16.79
C GLU A 94 -22.01 24.53 17.94
N ALA A 95 -22.05 23.28 18.37
CA ALA A 95 -22.86 22.84 19.50
C ALA A 95 -22.49 23.59 20.78
N THR A 96 -21.20 23.79 21.03
CA THR A 96 -20.70 24.55 22.18
C THR A 96 -21.16 26.01 22.13
N ARG A 97 -21.08 26.67 20.97
CA ARG A 97 -21.62 28.04 20.78
C ARG A 97 -23.12 28.13 21.01
N ASN A 98 -23.84 27.05 20.72
CA ASN A 98 -25.28 26.94 20.94
C ASN A 98 -25.64 26.55 22.39
N GLY A 99 -24.65 26.38 23.27
CA GLY A 99 -24.85 25.99 24.67
C GLY A 99 -25.32 24.55 24.84
N GLU A 100 -25.05 23.68 23.86
CA GLU A 100 -25.41 22.27 23.91
C GLU A 100 -24.30 21.44 24.56
N GLU A 101 -24.68 20.36 25.23
CA GLU A 101 -23.73 19.39 25.77
C GLU A 101 -23.30 18.42 24.65
N ILE A 102 -22.01 18.09 24.62
CA ILE A 102 -21.44 17.16 23.65
C ILE A 102 -21.66 15.72 24.11
N GLU A 103 -22.08 14.87 23.18
CA GLU A 103 -22.27 13.45 23.41
C GLU A 103 -20.96 12.78 23.86
N ARG A 104 -21.01 11.98 24.93
CA ARG A 104 -19.81 11.33 25.50
C ARG A 104 -19.05 10.49 24.46
N LYS A 105 -19.77 9.81 23.56
CA LYS A 105 -19.17 9.01 22.48
C LYS A 105 -18.31 9.86 21.52
N VAL A 106 -18.66 11.14 21.33
CA VAL A 106 -17.91 12.06 20.49
C VAL A 106 -16.63 12.48 21.19
N VAL A 107 -16.70 12.80 22.49
CA VAL A 107 -15.52 13.10 23.32
C VAL A 107 -14.53 11.94 23.29
N ASN A 108 -15.00 10.72 23.59
CA ASN A 108 -14.15 9.53 23.56
C ASN A 108 -13.54 9.28 22.16
N TRP A 109 -14.29 9.57 21.10
CA TRP A 109 -13.79 9.43 19.74
C TRP A 109 -12.67 10.42 19.43
N LEU A 110 -12.79 11.69 19.85
CA LEU A 110 -11.74 12.70 19.70
C LEU A 110 -10.46 12.29 20.45
N ASP A 111 -10.59 11.74 21.65
CA ASP A 111 -9.45 11.23 22.42
C ASP A 111 -8.75 10.07 21.68
N ASN A 112 -9.52 9.12 21.16
CA ASN A 112 -8.98 8.00 20.38
C ASN A 112 -8.28 8.47 19.08
N VAL A 113 -8.78 9.53 18.44
CA VAL A 113 -8.14 10.12 17.25
C VAL A 113 -6.76 10.67 17.60
N LYS A 114 -6.64 11.33 18.75
CA LYS A 114 -5.34 11.84 19.21
C LYS A 114 -4.35 10.69 19.42
N GLU A 115 -4.76 9.66 20.16
CA GLU A 115 -3.91 8.49 20.44
C GLU A 115 -3.45 7.80 19.15
N ILE A 116 -4.38 7.51 18.23
CA ILE A 116 -4.04 6.77 17.02
C ILE A 116 -3.13 7.58 16.08
N ASN A 117 -3.30 8.90 16.02
CA ASN A 117 -2.43 9.77 15.22
C ASN A 117 -1.00 9.81 15.78
N GLU A 118 -0.84 9.82 17.11
CA GLU A 118 0.47 9.72 17.74
C GLU A 118 1.15 8.38 17.42
N GLU A 119 0.42 7.26 17.47
CA GLU A 119 0.93 5.94 17.11
C GLU A 119 1.29 5.83 15.62
N ALA A 120 0.42 6.32 14.73
CA ALA A 120 0.64 6.30 13.30
C ALA A 120 1.88 7.13 12.91
N THR A 121 2.04 8.32 13.52
CA THR A 121 3.21 9.18 13.30
C THR A 121 4.49 8.46 13.68
N LYS A 122 4.54 7.82 14.87
CA LYS A 122 5.70 7.03 15.31
C LYS A 122 6.04 5.91 14.32
N ILE A 123 5.04 5.21 13.77
CA ILE A 123 5.24 4.15 12.77
C ILE A 123 5.85 4.71 11.48
N ILE A 124 5.36 5.85 11.00
CA ILE A 124 5.84 6.51 9.78
C ILE A 124 7.26 7.06 9.96
N GLU A 125 7.55 7.71 11.09
CA GLU A 125 8.89 8.27 11.38
C GLU A 125 9.95 7.17 11.55
N ASN A 126 9.62 6.10 12.27
CA ASN A 126 10.49 4.93 12.40
C ASN A 126 10.80 4.31 11.03
N ASN A 127 9.84 4.35 10.12
CA ASN A 127 10.01 3.88 8.76
C ASN A 127 10.93 4.78 7.92
N ASN A 128 10.75 6.10 7.99
CA ASN A 128 11.55 7.07 7.26
C ASN A 128 13.01 7.04 7.72
N SER A 129 13.24 7.00 9.03
CA SER A 129 14.57 6.87 9.62
C SER A 129 15.26 5.54 9.24
N ALA A 130 14.52 4.43 9.24
CA ALA A 130 15.04 3.13 8.78
C ALA A 130 15.36 3.11 7.28
N ASN A 131 14.55 3.78 6.44
CA ASN A 131 14.80 3.87 5.01
C ASN A 131 16.03 4.73 4.69
N MET A 132 16.21 5.88 5.35
CA MET A 132 17.40 6.73 5.17
C MET A 132 18.70 5.98 5.48
N ARG A 133 18.68 5.06 6.46
CA ARG A 133 19.83 4.20 6.80
C ARG A 133 20.09 3.10 5.76
N CYS A 134 19.07 2.67 5.03
CA CYS A 134 19.13 1.53 4.09
C CYS A 134 19.78 1.85 2.74
N PHE A 135 19.79 3.11 2.29
CA PHE A 135 20.29 3.48 0.96
C PHE A 135 21.82 3.34 0.79
N LYS A 136 22.57 3.07 1.86
CA LYS A 136 24.05 3.06 1.82
C LYS A 136 24.70 1.71 1.51
N SER A 137 24.05 0.58 1.74
CA SER A 137 24.50 -0.76 1.29
C SER A 137 23.58 -1.84 1.90
N LEU A 138 22.86 -2.60 1.06
CA LEU A 138 22.18 -3.87 1.39
C LEU A 138 21.53 -3.95 2.78
N CYS A 139 20.24 -3.59 2.88
CA CYS A 139 19.46 -3.80 4.10
C CYS A 139 19.52 -5.26 4.61
N PRO A 140 20.14 -5.54 5.77
CA PRO A 140 20.33 -6.93 6.20
C PRO A 140 19.08 -7.59 6.82
N ASP A 141 18.00 -6.83 7.07
CA ASP A 141 16.88 -7.32 7.89
C ASP A 141 15.51 -7.18 7.20
N LEU A 142 15.29 -8.05 6.21
CA LEU A 142 13.99 -8.24 5.55
C LEU A 142 12.87 -8.58 6.55
N LYS A 143 13.19 -9.30 7.64
CA LYS A 143 12.22 -9.71 8.67
C LYS A 143 11.69 -8.50 9.45
N LYS A 144 12.57 -7.59 9.88
CA LYS A 144 12.14 -6.33 10.52
C LYS A 144 11.33 -5.47 9.56
N ARG A 145 11.74 -5.35 8.30
CA ARG A 145 10.97 -4.62 7.27
C ARG A 145 9.56 -5.18 7.08
N TYR A 146 9.45 -6.50 7.02
CA TYR A 146 8.16 -7.18 6.96
C TYR A 146 7.30 -6.88 8.21
N GLN A 147 7.88 -6.94 9.41
CA GLN A 147 7.17 -6.61 10.64
C GLN A 147 6.67 -5.14 10.64
N HIS A 148 7.50 -4.19 10.24
CA HIS A 148 7.09 -2.78 10.12
C HIS A 148 5.98 -2.59 9.08
N SER A 149 6.08 -3.26 7.93
CA SER A 149 5.02 -3.26 6.90
C SER A 149 3.70 -3.83 7.42
N LYS A 150 3.74 -4.89 8.22
CA LYS A 150 2.56 -5.50 8.82
C LYS A 150 1.94 -4.59 9.88
N ASN A 151 2.76 -3.96 10.72
CA ASN A 151 2.29 -2.97 11.70
C ASN A 151 1.62 -1.78 11.01
N ALA A 152 2.19 -1.30 9.89
CA ALA A 152 1.58 -0.24 9.10
C ALA A 152 0.23 -0.65 8.49
N ALA A 153 0.11 -1.89 7.99
CA ALA A 153 -1.16 -2.40 7.50
C ALA A 153 -2.22 -2.49 8.60
N ASN A 154 -1.91 -3.12 9.73
CA ASN A 154 -2.82 -3.23 10.86
C ASN A 154 -3.26 -1.84 11.35
N LYS A 155 -2.31 -0.90 11.50
CA LYS A 155 -2.65 0.45 11.92
C LYS A 155 -3.53 1.17 10.90
N ALA A 156 -3.34 0.93 9.61
CA ALA A 156 -4.21 1.49 8.57
C ALA A 156 -5.66 0.97 8.71
N ASP A 157 -5.83 -0.30 9.11
CA ASP A 157 -7.14 -0.88 9.37
C ASP A 157 -7.78 -0.26 10.62
N ASP A 158 -7.04 -0.12 11.72
CA ASP A 158 -7.49 0.56 12.94
C ASP A 158 -7.95 2.01 12.64
N VAL A 159 -7.12 2.77 11.91
CA VAL A 159 -7.42 4.16 11.51
C VAL A 159 -8.65 4.21 10.62
N SER A 160 -8.77 3.28 9.67
CA SER A 160 -9.94 3.21 8.80
C SER A 160 -11.22 2.88 9.56
N GLU A 161 -11.15 2.08 10.62
CA GLU A 161 -12.31 1.75 11.44
C GLU A 161 -12.72 2.94 12.31
N LEU A 162 -11.75 3.60 12.93
CA LEU A 162 -12.01 4.82 13.71
C LEU A 162 -12.60 5.95 12.84
N GLU A 163 -12.13 6.09 11.59
CA GLU A 163 -12.70 7.06 10.64
C GLU A 163 -14.19 6.84 10.40
N LYS A 164 -14.63 5.58 10.26
CA LYS A 164 -16.05 5.26 10.08
C LYS A 164 -16.86 5.59 11.33
N GLN A 165 -16.30 5.34 12.52
CA GLN A 165 -16.97 5.65 13.79
C GLN A 165 -17.21 7.15 13.98
N GLY A 166 -16.39 8.00 13.36
CA GLY A 166 -16.54 9.46 13.39
C GLY A 166 -17.71 10.02 12.58
N LYS A 167 -18.44 9.17 11.84
CA LYS A 167 -19.60 9.58 11.02
C LYS A 167 -20.86 9.68 11.88
N PHE A 168 -20.85 10.61 12.82
CA PHE A 168 -21.96 10.85 13.73
C PHE A 168 -23.13 11.53 13.02
N HIS A 169 -24.35 11.03 13.24
CA HIS A 169 -25.57 11.72 12.83
C HIS A 169 -25.88 12.94 13.72
N LYS A 170 -25.53 12.84 15.01
CA LYS A 170 -25.74 13.88 16.02
C LYS A 170 -24.56 13.88 16.99
N VAL A 171 -24.03 15.07 17.27
CA VAL A 171 -22.85 15.26 18.13
C VAL A 171 -23.17 15.82 19.51
N SER A 172 -24.37 16.34 19.71
CA SER A 172 -24.76 17.09 20.90
C SER A 172 -26.23 16.87 21.30
N TYR A 173 -26.59 17.31 22.49
CA TYR A 173 -27.96 17.41 22.96
C TYR A 173 -28.18 18.68 23.77
N ARG A 174 -29.43 19.14 23.79
CA ARG A 174 -29.84 20.24 24.66
C ARG A 174 -30.10 19.69 26.05
N THR A 175 -29.48 20.30 27.03
CA THR A 175 -29.72 20.05 28.45
C THR A 175 -30.67 21.14 28.96
N THR A 176 -31.54 20.81 29.90
CA THR A 176 -32.38 21.84 30.53
C THR A 176 -31.60 22.63 31.59
N PRO A 177 -31.96 23.89 31.89
CA PRO A 177 -31.29 24.65 32.95
C PRO A 177 -31.30 23.95 34.31
N GLU A 178 -32.36 23.21 34.64
CA GLU A 178 -32.48 22.46 35.90
C GLU A 178 -31.50 21.27 35.99
N GLU A 179 -31.33 20.52 34.89
CA GLU A 179 -30.35 19.44 34.79
C GLU A 179 -28.92 19.97 34.91
N MET A 180 -28.66 21.16 34.36
CA MET A 180 -27.36 21.82 34.45
C MET A 180 -27.05 22.22 35.91
N ILE A 181 -27.99 22.86 36.61
CA ILE A 181 -27.84 23.28 38.01
C ILE A 181 -27.62 22.06 38.93
N THR A 182 -28.44 21.02 38.79
CA THR A 182 -28.32 19.81 39.62
C THR A 182 -26.98 19.10 39.41
N ARG A 183 -26.45 19.08 38.18
CA ARG A 183 -25.15 18.49 37.88
C ARG A 183 -23.99 19.29 38.48
N THR A 184 -24.02 20.63 38.41
CA THR A 184 -23.00 21.50 39.03
C THR A 184 -22.98 21.33 40.54
N LEU A 185 -24.15 21.32 41.20
CA LEU A 185 -24.26 21.11 42.65
C LEU A 185 -23.72 19.74 43.09
N ASN A 186 -23.86 18.71 42.25
CA ASN A 186 -23.34 17.37 42.52
C ASN A 186 -21.82 17.26 42.30
N GLN A 187 -21.22 18.10 41.45
CA GLN A 187 -19.77 18.10 41.18
C GLN A 187 -18.97 18.92 42.20
N GLU A 188 -19.50 20.07 42.63
CA GLU A 188 -18.82 20.94 43.61
C GLU A 188 -19.02 20.47 45.06
N GLY A 189 -19.96 19.55 45.27
CA GLY A 189 -20.41 19.16 46.60
C GLY A 189 -21.23 20.28 47.25
N PRO A 190 -21.96 19.98 48.34
CA PRO A 190 -22.80 20.98 48.96
C PRO A 190 -21.97 22.14 49.54
N LEU A 191 -22.37 23.38 49.19
CA LEU A 191 -21.75 24.62 49.68
C LEU A 191 -21.69 24.73 51.21
N TRP A 192 -22.53 23.99 51.94
CA TRP A 192 -22.49 23.94 53.41
C TRP A 192 -21.26 23.22 53.98
N ARG A 193 -20.44 22.53 53.16
CA ARG A 193 -19.15 21.98 53.62
C ARG A 193 -18.01 23.01 53.69
N MET A 194 -18.25 24.23 53.19
CA MET A 194 -17.26 25.33 53.24
C MET A 194 -17.41 26.24 54.46
N TYR A 195 -18.36 25.94 55.36
CA TYR A 195 -18.62 26.71 56.59
C TYR A 195 -18.59 25.81 57.83
#